data_AF-A0A2W0C9L8-F1
#
_entry.id   AF-A0A2W0C9L8-F1
#
_cell.length_a   1.000
_cell.length_b   1.000
_cell.length_c   1.000
_cell.angle_alpha   90.00
_cell.angle_beta   90.00
_cell.angle_gamma   90.00
#
_symmetry.space_group_name_H-M   'P 1'
#
loop_
_entity.id
_entity.type
_entity.pdbx_description
1 polymer ?
#
loop_
_entity_poly.entity_id
_entity_poly.type
_entity_poly.pdbx_seq_one_letter_code
_entity_poly.pdbx_strand_id
1 'polypeptide(L)'
;MNAVLSYSISDNCDTQLAPVVSVSSNQFSNGTGDGNTATDCVIQDAHNVLLRSERTGNSSNDRAYILTVTVTDSAGSKTSSSVNVTVPHDAGQ
;
A
#
# COMPACT_ATOMS: atom_id res chain seq x y z
N MET A 1 7.10 -8.92 -2.28
CA MET A 1 7.70 -8.30 -1.07
C MET A 1 6.62 -8.20 -0.01
N ASN A 2 6.92 -8.52 1.25
CA ASN A 2 5.99 -8.25 2.36
C ASN A 2 6.30 -6.88 2.95
N ALA A 3 5.28 -6.02 3.07
CA ALA A 3 5.35 -4.74 3.74
C ALA A 3 4.48 -4.79 5.01
N VAL A 4 5.13 -4.61 6.16
CA VAL A 4 4.45 -4.60 7.46
C VAL A 4 4.28 -3.15 7.92
N LEU A 5 3.04 -2.71 8.13
CA LEU A 5 2.69 -1.41 8.67
C LEU A 5 2.60 -1.51 10.20
N SER A 6 3.38 -0.68 10.88
CA SER A 6 3.28 -0.49 12.32
C SER A 6 2.71 0.90 12.60
N TYR A 7 1.51 0.97 13.18
CA TYR A 7 0.88 2.20 13.62
C TYR A 7 0.04 1.95 14.87
N SER A 8 -0.14 2.99 15.68
CA SER A 8 -1.02 3.00 16.84
C SER A 8 -2.11 4.03 16.64
N ILE A 9 -3.33 3.68 16.99
CA ILE A 9 -4.47 4.58 16.96
C ILE A 9 -4.92 4.80 18.40
N SER A 10 -5.15 6.05 18.76
CA SER A 10 -5.69 6.43 20.07
C SER A 10 -6.74 7.51 19.87
N ASP A 11 -7.89 7.35 20.51
CA ASP A 11 -8.91 8.38 20.64
C ASP A 11 -9.27 8.53 22.12
N ASN A 12 -9.65 9.73 22.54
CA ASN A 12 -10.00 10.02 23.93
C ASN A 12 -11.45 9.65 24.28
N CYS A 13 -12.29 9.49 23.26
CA CYS A 13 -13.72 9.26 23.36
C CYS A 13 -14.07 7.87 22.80
N ASP A 14 -13.40 7.45 21.72
CA ASP A 14 -13.68 6.19 21.05
C ASP A 14 -12.74 5.06 21.48
N THR A 15 -13.31 3.87 21.68
CA THR A 15 -12.56 2.66 22.04
C THR A 15 -12.54 1.62 20.93
N GLN A 16 -13.35 1.80 19.87
CA GLN A 16 -13.39 0.92 18.70
C GLN A 16 -13.18 1.72 17.41
N LEU A 17 -11.92 2.03 17.14
CA LEU A 17 -11.50 2.63 15.89
C LEU A 17 -11.19 1.54 14.86
N ALA A 18 -11.78 1.64 13.68
CA ALA A 18 -11.53 0.74 12.58
C ALA A 18 -10.61 1.40 11.53
N PRO A 19 -9.30 1.08 11.51
CA PRO A 19 -8.43 1.54 10.44
C PRO A 19 -8.77 0.86 9.12
N VAL A 20 -8.70 1.65 8.06
CA VAL A 20 -8.81 1.21 6.67
C VAL A 20 -7.47 1.48 6.00
N VAL A 21 -6.85 0.42 5.49
CA VAL A 21 -5.62 0.53 4.68
C VAL A 21 -6.00 0.56 3.21
N SER A 22 -5.42 1.50 2.48
CA SER A 22 -5.49 1.58 1.02
C SER A 22 -4.08 1.64 0.45
N VAL A 23 -3.89 1.07 -0.73
CA VAL A 23 -2.59 1.02 -1.39
C VAL A 23 -2.77 1.54 -2.80
N SER A 24 -1.89 2.44 -3.21
CA SER A 24 -1.83 3.00 -4.56
C SER A 24 -0.43 2.80 -5.15
N SER A 25 -0.31 2.47 -6.43
CA SER A 25 0.97 2.32 -7.13
C SER A 25 1.18 3.44 -8.14
N ASN A 26 2.44 3.83 -8.35
CA ASN A 26 2.82 4.78 -9.41
C ASN A 26 2.74 4.19 -10.84
N GLN A 27 2.46 2.89 -10.95
CA GLN A 27 2.22 2.22 -12.23
C GLN A 27 0.72 2.18 -12.50
N PHE A 28 0.32 2.47 -13.75
CA PHE A 28 -1.05 2.32 -14.19
C PHE A 28 -1.51 0.87 -13.99
N SER A 29 -2.71 0.70 -13.44
CA SER A 29 -3.32 -0.62 -13.20
C SER A 29 -3.59 -1.43 -14.48
N ASN A 30 -3.42 -0.82 -15.67
CA ASN A 30 -3.80 -1.42 -16.94
C ASN A 30 -2.85 -0.96 -18.07
N GLY A 31 -1.75 -1.69 -18.28
CA GLY A 31 -1.00 -1.67 -19.52
C GLY A 31 -1.55 -2.74 -20.46
N THR A 32 -2.03 -2.37 -21.63
CA THR A 32 -2.51 -3.30 -22.66
C THR A 32 -1.37 -4.14 -23.24
N GLY A 33 -1.50 -5.48 -23.12
CA GLY A 33 -0.50 -6.49 -23.53
C GLY A 33 0.47 -6.75 -22.38
N ASP A 34 0.63 -7.94 -21.78
CA ASP A 34 1.01 -9.21 -22.41
C ASP A 34 0.74 -10.42 -21.48
N GLY A 35 -0.18 -10.30 -20.51
CA GLY A 35 -0.33 -11.33 -19.46
C GLY A 35 -1.14 -10.85 -18.26
N ASN A 36 -2.38 -10.46 -18.52
CA ASN A 36 -3.28 -9.85 -17.55
C ASN A 36 -3.71 -10.80 -16.44
N THR A 37 -3.05 -10.73 -15.28
CA THR A 37 -3.62 -11.09 -13.97
C THR A 37 -2.83 -10.38 -12.86
N ALA A 38 -3.38 -9.76 -11.81
CA ALA A 38 -4.65 -9.04 -11.60
C ALA A 38 -4.57 -8.17 -10.31
N THR A 39 -3.43 -8.03 -9.61
CA THR A 39 -3.33 -7.20 -8.39
C THR A 39 -1.87 -6.82 -8.08
N ASP A 40 -1.52 -5.53 -8.16
CA ASP A 40 -0.16 -5.04 -7.85
C ASP A 40 0.17 -5.06 -6.35
N CYS A 41 -0.86 -5.17 -5.52
CA CYS A 41 -0.77 -5.25 -4.07
C CYS A 41 -1.94 -6.05 -3.50
N VAL A 42 -1.68 -6.94 -2.54
CA VAL A 42 -2.71 -7.68 -1.81
C VAL A 42 -2.65 -7.25 -0.35
N ILE A 43 -3.71 -6.64 0.14
CA ILE A 43 -3.85 -6.31 1.56
C ILE A 43 -4.35 -7.59 2.26
N GLN A 44 -3.49 -8.22 3.06
CA GLN A 44 -3.85 -9.40 3.83
C GLN A 44 -4.60 -9.03 5.10
N ASP A 45 -4.12 -7.99 5.78
CA ASP A 45 -4.77 -7.39 6.94
C ASP A 45 -4.38 -5.91 7.08
N ALA A 46 -4.88 -5.25 8.11
CA ALA A 46 -4.63 -3.83 8.36
C ALA A 46 -3.15 -3.49 8.66
N HIS A 47 -2.30 -4.50 8.85
CA HIS A 47 -0.86 -4.36 9.08
C HIS A 47 0.00 -5.07 8.04
N ASN A 48 -0.52 -6.03 7.28
CA ASN A 48 0.24 -6.83 6.34
C ASN A 48 -0.24 -6.60 4.91
N VAL A 49 0.65 -6.07 4.09
CA VAL A 49 0.42 -5.80 2.67
C VAL A 49 1.48 -6.52 1.86
N LEU A 50 1.05 -7.38 0.95
CA LEU A 50 1.91 -7.99 -0.04
C LEU A 50 2.01 -7.09 -1.25
N LEU A 51 3.22 -6.63 -1.56
CA LEU A 51 3.50 -5.84 -2.75
C LEU A 51 4.13 -6.73 -3.83
N ARG A 52 3.68 -6.59 -5.07
CA ARG A 52 4.21 -7.37 -6.19
C ARG A 52 5.65 -6.97 -6.50
N SER A 53 6.56 -7.93 -6.40
CA SER A 53 7.98 -7.76 -6.76
C SER A 53 8.29 -8.09 -8.23
N GLU A 54 7.30 -8.58 -9.00
CA GLU A 54 7.52 -9.24 -10.29
C GLU A 54 7.73 -8.26 -11.45
N ARG A 55 8.76 -8.49 -12.26
CA ARG A 55 9.30 -7.59 -13.30
C ARG A 55 8.76 -7.97 -14.68
N THR A 56 8.11 -7.05 -15.39
CA THR A 56 7.80 -7.20 -16.82
C THR A 56 8.69 -6.27 -17.63
N GLY A 57 9.61 -6.85 -18.40
CA GLY A 57 10.41 -6.16 -19.42
C GLY A 57 11.46 -5.19 -18.88
N ASN A 58 12.27 -4.65 -19.80
CA ASN A 58 13.41 -3.73 -19.61
C ASN A 58 13.07 -2.37 -18.96
N SER A 59 12.06 -2.29 -18.09
CA SER A 59 11.68 -1.06 -17.42
C SER A 59 12.67 -0.73 -16.30
N SER A 60 13.58 0.20 -16.58
CA SER A 60 14.58 0.75 -15.64
C SER A 60 14.00 1.60 -14.49
N ASN A 61 12.68 1.59 -14.27
CA ASN A 61 12.03 2.46 -13.29
C ASN A 61 11.73 1.70 -12.00
N ASP A 62 12.01 2.34 -10.87
CA ASP A 62 11.61 1.84 -9.55
C ASP A 62 10.07 1.82 -9.42
N ARG A 63 9.56 0.81 -8.73
CA ARG A 63 8.14 0.77 -8.36
C ARG A 63 7.94 1.50 -7.05
N ALA A 64 7.08 2.50 -7.05
CA ALA A 64 6.69 3.20 -5.84
C ALA A 64 5.24 2.85 -5.49
N TYR A 65 5.05 2.43 -4.26
CA TYR A 65 3.75 2.21 -3.63
C TYR A 65 3.53 3.31 -2.58
N ILE A 66 2.30 3.80 -2.49
CA ILE A 66 1.83 4.70 -1.44
C ILE A 66 0.80 3.91 -0.64
N LEU A 67 1.13 3.60 0.60
CA LEU A 67 0.23 2.95 1.53
C LEU A 67 -0.38 4.03 2.41
N THR A 68 -1.70 4.13 2.45
CA THR A 68 -2.44 5.12 3.23
C THR A 68 -3.33 4.41 4.25
N VAL A 69 -3.10 4.70 5.53
CA VAL A 69 -3.95 4.28 6.65
C VAL A 69 -4.92 5.41 6.95
N THR A 70 -6.22 5.13 6.92
CA THR A 70 -7.27 6.08 7.27
C THR A 70 -8.07 5.53 8.43
N VAL A 71 -8.29 6.35 9.45
CA VAL A 71 -9.11 6.02 10.62
C VAL A 71 -10.29 6.97 10.63
N THR A 72 -11.48 6.42 10.86
CA THR A 72 -12.70 7.22 11.09
C THR A 72 -13.18 6.96 12.52
N ASP A 73 -13.43 8.02 13.29
CA ASP A 73 -14.03 7.93 14.62
C ASP A 73 -15.58 7.79 14.53
N SER A 74 -16.24 7.47 15.65
CA SER A 74 -17.71 7.41 15.70
C SER A 74 -18.42 8.75 15.49
N ALA A 75 -17.71 9.87 15.65
CA ALA A 75 -18.22 11.21 15.36
C ALA A 75 -18.13 11.57 13.86
N GLY A 76 -17.46 10.74 13.05
CA GLY A 76 -17.25 10.93 11.62
C GLY A 76 -15.97 11.69 11.24
N SER A 77 -15.11 12.04 12.19
CA SER A 77 -13.80 12.65 11.90
C SER A 77 -12.87 11.62 11.27
N LYS A 78 -12.11 12.05 10.25
CA LYS A 78 -11.20 11.18 9.51
C LYS A 78 -9.77 11.67 9.63
N THR A 79 -8.87 10.78 10.04
CA THR A 79 -7.43 11.02 10.06
C THR A 79 -6.77 10.06 9.09
N SER A 80 -5.84 10.54 8.26
CA SER A 80 -5.10 9.70 7.34
C SER A 80 -3.59 9.94 7.44
N SER A 81 -2.81 8.88 7.23
CA SER A 81 -1.35 8.91 7.19
C SER A 81 -0.86 8.02 6.06
N SER A 82 0.14 8.47 5.32
CA SER A 82 0.67 7.74 4.16
C SER A 82 2.18 7.48 4.26
N VAL A 83 2.60 6.35 3.72
CA VAL A 83 4.01 5.93 3.65
C VAL A 83 4.33 5.55 2.20
N ASN A 84 5.45 6.07 1.71
CA ASN A 84 6.01 5.66 0.42
C ASN A 84 6.92 4.45 0.60
N VAL A 85 6.64 3.39 -0.17
CA VAL A 85 7.47 2.20 -0.27
C VAL A 85 7.98 2.11 -1.69
N THR A 86 9.29 2.29 -1.86
CA THR A 86 9.96 2.10 -3.14
C THR A 86 10.59 0.72 -3.17
N VAL A 87 10.29 -0.03 -4.23
CA VAL A 87 10.96 -1.28 -4.56
C VAL A 87 11.98 -0.95 -5.65
N PRO A 88 13.27 -0.79 -5.29
CA PRO A 88 14.30 -0.41 -6.25
C PRO A 88 14.45 -1.49 -7.32
N HIS A 89 14.69 -1.06 -8.56
CA HIS A 89 14.93 -1.94 -9.69
C HIS A 89 16.23 -2.73 -9.48
N ASP A 90 17.29 -2.10 -8.96
CA ASP A 90 18.59 -2.74 -8.79
C ASP A 90 19.00 -2.73 -7.31
N ALA A 91 18.86 -3.88 -6.65
CA ALA A 91 19.42 -4.09 -5.31
C ALA A 91 20.93 -4.36 -5.44
N GLY A 92 21.71 -3.32 -5.77
CA GLY A 92 23.17 -3.37 -5.73
C GLY A 92 23.87 -2.56 -6.82
N GLN A 93 24.36 -1.38 -6.44
CA GLN A 93 25.75 -1.02 -6.71
C GLN A 93 26.46 -0.83 -5.37
#